data_AF-A0AAW2UUX9-F1
#
_entry.id   AF-A0AAW2UUX9-F1
#
_cell.length_a   1.000
_cell.length_b   1.000
_cell.length_c   1.000
_cell.angle_alpha   90.00
_cell.angle_beta   90.00
_cell.angle_gamma   90.00
#
_symmetry.space_group_name_H-M   'P 1'
#
loop_
_entity.id
_entity.type
_entity.pdbx_description
1 polymer ?
#
loop_
_entity_poly.entity_id
_entity_poly.type
_entity_poly.pdbx_seq_one_letter_code
_entity_poly.pdbx_strand_id
1 'polypeptide(L)'
;MSRHLWRIISVVRTSLWVDWIFHYRLRTHSVWTVSDLTGKWGWRKLIRLRGILQQFIEYKIGSGASFSLWHDLWHELGPLILRFSMEPRHTNTRPSTFLNTVIMEGSWCWQSISNMESVEITHSLPIIYGGQDRIVWTAPGGTFSPASAYAIFHPPGPTVGWSSLLLGTFKIPRHRFILWLAILERRTGPENALGGSVKAINAVNKTI
;
A
#
# COMPACT_ATOMS: atom_id res chain seq x y z
N MET A 1 -5.16 10.63 3.29
CA MET A 1 -3.79 10.05 3.21
C MET A 1 -3.70 8.94 2.18
N SER A 2 -4.58 7.94 2.20
CA SER A 2 -4.63 6.86 1.18
C SER A 2 -4.68 7.36 -0.27
N ARG A 3 -5.51 8.37 -0.57
CA ARG A 3 -5.57 9.00 -1.91
C ARG A 3 -4.23 9.58 -2.37
N HIS A 4 -3.46 10.17 -1.46
CA HIS A 4 -2.15 10.72 -1.79
C HIS A 4 -1.16 9.60 -2.09
N LEU A 5 -1.16 8.54 -1.29
CA LEU A 5 -0.31 7.38 -1.54
C LEU A 5 -0.64 6.71 -2.87
N TRP A 6 -1.92 6.52 -3.18
CA TRP A 6 -2.35 6.00 -4.47
C TRP A 6 -1.86 6.86 -5.64
N ARG A 7 -1.93 8.18 -5.53
CA ARG A 7 -1.41 9.10 -6.56
C ARG A 7 0.10 8.99 -6.77
N ILE A 8 0.88 8.64 -5.74
CA ILE A 8 2.32 8.42 -5.88
C ILE A 8 2.60 7.05 -6.50
N ILE A 9 1.82 6.03 -6.14
CA ILE A 9 1.97 4.68 -6.70
C ILE A 9 1.54 4.65 -8.17
N SER A 10 0.51 5.40 -8.54
CA SER A 10 -0.02 5.42 -9.91
C SER A 10 1.04 5.84 -10.92
N VAL A 11 1.05 5.16 -12.08
CA VAL A 11 1.97 5.45 -13.20
C VAL A 11 1.82 6.91 -13.70
N VAL A 12 0.59 7.41 -13.73
CA VAL A 12 0.30 8.77 -14.21
C VAL A 12 0.55 9.79 -13.11
N ARG A 13 1.50 10.69 -13.37
CA ARG A 13 1.78 11.84 -12.51
C ARG A 13 0.73 12.92 -12.77
N THR A 14 -0.18 13.07 -11.81
CA THR A 14 -1.37 13.92 -11.96
C THR A 14 -1.27 15.27 -11.24
N SER A 15 -0.16 15.54 -10.54
CA SER A 15 0.00 16.80 -9.81
C SER A 15 1.47 17.15 -9.55
N LEU A 16 1.78 18.44 -9.51
CA LEU A 16 3.10 18.97 -9.18
C LEU A 16 3.64 18.46 -7.83
N TRP A 17 2.76 18.19 -6.87
CA TRP A 17 3.14 17.60 -5.59
C TRP A 17 3.68 16.17 -5.74
N VAL A 18 3.10 15.36 -6.64
CA VAL A 18 3.61 14.02 -6.96
C VAL A 18 4.95 14.14 -7.66
N ASP A 19 5.08 15.03 -8.65
CA ASP A 19 6.36 15.28 -9.34
C ASP A 19 7.46 15.69 -8.37
N TRP A 20 7.15 16.61 -7.45
CA TRP A 20 8.08 17.04 -6.41
C TRP A 20 8.52 15.88 -5.51
N ILE A 21 7.61 14.98 -5.13
CA ILE A 21 7.96 13.78 -4.36
C ILE A 21 8.92 12.89 -5.15
N PHE A 22 8.64 12.64 -6.43
CA PHE A 22 9.53 11.84 -7.27
C PHE A 22 10.92 12.48 -7.37
N HIS A 23 11.01 13.79 -7.60
CA HIS A 23 12.29 14.47 -7.74
C HIS A 23 13.09 14.60 -6.44
N TYR A 24 12.44 14.95 -5.32
CA TYR A 24 13.15 15.32 -4.09
C TYR A 24 13.17 14.23 -3.02
N ARG A 25 12.15 13.38 -2.97
CA ARG A 25 11.98 12.36 -1.91
C ARG A 25 12.32 10.96 -2.37
N LEU A 26 11.80 10.53 -3.51
CA LEU A 26 12.00 9.16 -4.01
C LEU A 26 13.29 9.05 -4.84
N ARG A 27 13.58 10.03 -5.69
CA ARG A 27 14.74 10.04 -6.61
C ARG A 27 14.78 8.78 -7.47
N THR A 28 15.68 7.85 -7.14
CA THR A 28 15.88 6.57 -7.83
C THR A 28 15.17 5.40 -7.15
N HIS A 29 14.56 5.62 -5.99
CA HIS A 29 13.83 4.60 -5.24
C HIS A 29 12.34 4.65 -5.56
N SER A 30 11.65 3.53 -5.33
CA SER A 30 10.19 3.50 -5.32
C SER A 30 9.64 3.81 -3.92
N VAL A 31 8.32 4.03 -3.86
CA VAL A 31 7.55 4.08 -2.61
C VAL A 31 7.73 2.82 -1.77
N TRP A 32 8.00 1.68 -2.41
CA TRP A 32 8.12 0.38 -1.76
C TRP A 32 9.44 0.20 -1.03
N THR A 33 10.51 0.82 -1.54
CA THR A 33 11.87 0.61 -1.03
C THR A 33 12.41 1.79 -0.22
N VAL A 34 11.79 2.96 -0.31
CA VAL A 34 12.25 4.15 0.42
C VAL A 34 12.15 3.95 1.94
N SER A 35 13.18 4.36 2.68
CA SER A 35 13.19 4.23 4.15
C SER A 35 12.23 5.22 4.83
N ASP A 36 11.63 4.77 5.93
CA ASP A 36 10.73 5.54 6.77
C ASP A 36 11.49 6.41 7.79
N LEU A 37 12.79 6.18 7.99
CA LEU A 37 13.52 6.68 9.17
C LEU A 37 13.78 8.20 9.13
N THR A 38 13.88 8.81 7.94
CA THR A 38 14.30 10.21 7.76
C THR A 38 13.14 11.17 7.49
N GLY A 39 11.90 10.70 7.60
CA GLY A 39 10.70 11.48 7.28
C GLY A 39 10.12 12.29 8.43
N LYS A 40 9.60 13.49 8.14
CA LYS A 40 8.62 14.16 9.03
C LYS A 40 7.42 13.22 9.26
N TRP A 41 6.70 13.41 10.36
CA TRP A 41 5.60 12.53 10.80
C TRP A 41 4.59 12.19 9.67
N GLY A 42 4.21 13.17 8.86
CA GLY A 42 3.29 12.95 7.73
C GLY A 42 3.82 11.99 6.67
N TRP A 43 5.11 12.08 6.32
CA TRP A 43 5.75 11.14 5.38
C TRP A 43 5.80 9.72 5.95
N ARG A 44 6.19 9.59 7.21
CA ARG A 44 6.22 8.28 7.90
C ARG A 44 4.84 7.63 7.92
N LYS A 45 3.81 8.41 8.25
CA LYS A 45 2.42 7.92 8.24
C LYS A 45 1.97 7.52 6.84
N LEU A 46 2.33 8.29 5.82
CA LEU A 46 2.02 7.99 4.43
C LEU A 46 2.68 6.67 3.99
N ILE A 47 3.98 6.53 4.22
CA ILE A 47 4.75 5.36 3.79
C ILE A 47 4.33 4.09 4.52
N ARG A 48 4.01 4.16 5.82
CA ARG A 48 3.48 3.00 6.57
C ARG A 48 2.21 2.39 5.97
N LEU A 49 1.40 3.17 5.24
CA LEU A 49 0.19 2.65 4.58
C LEU A 49 0.52 1.72 3.40
N ARG A 50 1.73 1.78 2.84
CA ARG A 50 2.14 0.94 1.70
C ARG A 50 2.05 -0.56 2.03
N GLY A 51 2.41 -0.95 3.26
CA GLY A 51 2.45 -2.36 3.65
C GLY A 51 1.08 -3.04 3.68
N ILE A 52 0.02 -2.25 3.88
CA ILE A 52 -1.36 -2.73 3.77
C ILE A 52 -1.81 -2.68 2.30
N LEU A 53 -1.52 -1.57 1.61
CA LEU A 53 -2.00 -1.36 0.24
C LEU A 53 -1.38 -2.30 -0.78
N GLN A 54 -0.14 -2.75 -0.59
CA GLN A 54 0.53 -3.67 -1.53
C GLN A 54 -0.28 -4.94 -1.82
N GLN A 55 -1.10 -5.40 -0.86
CA GLN A 55 -1.93 -6.60 -1.01
C GLN A 55 -3.13 -6.38 -1.95
N PHE A 56 -3.47 -5.13 -2.24
CA PHE A 56 -4.64 -4.74 -3.03
C PHE A 56 -4.26 -4.06 -4.34
N ILE A 57 -3.02 -4.26 -4.76
CA ILE A 57 -2.44 -3.61 -5.92
C ILE A 57 -1.81 -4.68 -6.80
N GLU A 58 -2.14 -4.63 -8.08
CA GLU A 58 -1.57 -5.52 -9.09
C GLU A 58 -0.87 -4.72 -10.17
N TYR A 59 0.36 -5.12 -10.50
CA TYR A 59 1.13 -4.56 -11.60
C TYR A 59 0.80 -5.34 -12.87
N LYS A 60 0.28 -4.64 -13.88
CA LYS A 60 0.07 -5.20 -15.22
C LYS A 60 1.17 -4.66 -16.12
N ILE A 61 2.13 -5.52 -16.43
CA ILE A 61 3.30 -5.19 -17.23
C ILE A 61 2.90 -5.10 -18.70
N GLY A 62 3.17 -3.95 -19.32
CA GLY A 62 3.05 -3.74 -20.76
C GLY A 62 4.44 -3.57 -21.36
N SER A 63 4.81 -2.33 -21.66
CA SER A 63 6.12 -1.94 -22.21
C SER A 63 7.29 -2.08 -21.23
N GLY A 64 7.04 -2.08 -19.92
CA GLY A 64 8.06 -2.05 -18.88
C GLY A 64 8.79 -0.70 -18.72
N ALA A 65 8.41 0.34 -19.46
CA ALA A 65 9.09 1.64 -19.44
C ALA A 65 8.76 2.49 -18.20
N SER A 66 7.68 2.18 -17.49
CA SER A 66 7.23 2.94 -16.31
C SER A 66 7.60 2.27 -14.98
N PHE A 67 7.93 0.98 -15.00
CA PHE A 67 8.22 0.21 -13.79
C PHE A 67 9.72 0.04 -13.57
N SER A 68 10.15 0.28 -12.34
CA SER A 68 11.53 0.00 -11.92
C SER A 68 11.73 -1.51 -11.81
N LEU A 69 12.81 -1.99 -12.44
CA LEU A 69 13.25 -3.38 -12.39
C LEU A 69 13.45 -3.85 -10.95
N TRP A 70 14.09 -3.02 -10.12
CA TRP A 70 14.55 -3.42 -8.79
C TRP A 70 13.66 -2.94 -7.65
N HIS A 71 12.91 -1.86 -7.85
CA HIS A 71 12.21 -1.19 -6.76
C HIS A 71 10.69 -1.42 -6.75
N ASP A 72 10.05 -1.82 -7.84
CA ASP A 72 8.59 -1.98 -7.89
C ASP A 72 8.11 -3.41 -7.57
N LEU A 73 6.82 -3.53 -7.21
CA LEU A 73 6.16 -4.79 -6.82
C LEU A 73 5.63 -5.59 -8.02
N TRP A 74 6.36 -5.60 -9.12
CA TRP A 74 5.93 -6.32 -10.31
C TRP A 74 6.18 -7.83 -10.18
N HIS A 75 7.05 -8.26 -9.27
CA HIS A 75 7.41 -9.66 -9.03
C HIS A 75 6.81 -10.19 -7.71
N GLU A 76 6.53 -11.49 -7.63
CA GLU A 76 5.96 -12.13 -6.43
C GLU A 76 6.89 -12.07 -5.20
N LEU A 77 8.20 -11.98 -5.43
CA LEU A 77 9.22 -11.83 -4.40
C LEU A 77 9.25 -10.42 -3.80
N GLY A 78 8.37 -9.52 -4.25
CA GLY A 78 8.37 -8.11 -3.89
C GLY A 78 9.47 -7.32 -4.60
N PRO A 79 9.90 -6.18 -4.04
CA PRO A 79 10.94 -5.35 -4.64
C PRO A 79 12.27 -6.09 -4.63
N LEU A 80 12.77 -6.46 -5.80
CA LEU A 80 13.95 -7.32 -5.94
C LEU A 80 15.18 -6.76 -5.21
N ILE A 81 15.36 -5.44 -5.13
CA ILE A 81 16.50 -4.84 -4.43
C ILE A 81 16.58 -5.20 -2.93
N LEU A 82 15.45 -5.54 -2.30
CA LEU A 82 15.41 -5.87 -0.88
C LEU A 82 15.98 -7.26 -0.59
N ARG A 83 15.84 -8.18 -1.55
CA ARG A 83 16.34 -9.56 -1.45
C ARG A 83 17.68 -9.73 -2.17
N PHE A 84 17.83 -9.06 -3.30
CA PHE A 84 18.94 -9.19 -4.24
C PHE A 84 19.73 -7.89 -4.36
N SER A 85 20.20 -7.37 -3.21
CA SER A 85 20.84 -6.05 -3.14
C SER A 85 22.11 -5.90 -3.99
N MET A 86 22.80 -7.01 -4.26
CA MET A 86 24.03 -7.06 -5.06
C MET A 86 23.78 -7.33 -6.54
N GLU A 87 22.61 -7.88 -6.91
CA GLU A 87 22.32 -8.29 -8.29
C GLU A 87 22.36 -7.18 -9.34
N PRO A 88 22.03 -5.90 -9.05
CA PRO A 88 22.26 -4.84 -10.04
C PRO A 88 23.70 -4.83 -10.54
N ARG A 89 24.68 -5.02 -9.64
CA ARG A 89 26.11 -5.04 -10.00
C ARG A 89 26.48 -6.28 -10.82
N HIS A 90 25.90 -7.43 -10.49
CA HIS A 90 26.18 -8.70 -11.16
C HIS A 90 25.54 -8.79 -12.56
N THR A 91 24.37 -8.18 -12.73
CA THR A 91 23.64 -8.11 -14.01
C THR A 91 24.09 -6.93 -14.89
N ASN A 92 25.11 -6.17 -14.46
CA ASN A 92 25.52 -4.91 -15.08
C ASN A 92 24.36 -3.91 -15.28
N THR A 93 23.38 -3.95 -14.38
CA THR A 93 22.26 -3.00 -14.33
C THR A 93 22.46 -2.00 -13.19
N ARG A 94 21.64 -0.95 -13.17
CA ARG A 94 21.64 0.03 -12.08
C ARG A 94 20.38 -0.20 -11.24
N PRO A 95 20.38 0.14 -9.94
CA PRO A 95 19.15 0.11 -9.14
C PRO A 95 18.01 0.94 -9.77
N SER A 96 18.36 2.02 -10.49
CA SER A 96 17.43 2.87 -11.21
C SER A 96 16.98 2.33 -12.59
N THR A 97 17.34 1.10 -12.95
CA THR A 97 16.98 0.50 -14.24
C THR A 97 15.48 0.19 -14.31
N PHE A 98 14.89 0.37 -15.50
CA PHE A 98 13.49 0.07 -15.79
C PHE A 98 13.31 -1.34 -16.33
N LEU A 99 12.08 -1.86 -16.24
CA LEU A 99 11.75 -3.22 -16.64
C LEU A 99 11.89 -3.46 -18.15
N ASN A 100 11.77 -2.40 -18.97
CA ASN A 100 11.95 -2.48 -20.42
C ASN A 100 13.37 -2.90 -20.87
N THR A 101 14.36 -2.89 -19.98
CA THR A 101 15.70 -3.39 -20.34
C THR A 101 15.78 -4.91 -20.36
N VAL A 102 14.86 -5.60 -19.69
CA VAL A 102 14.78 -7.07 -19.62
C VAL A 102 13.55 -7.61 -20.33
N ILE A 103 12.85 -6.76 -21.10
CA ILE A 103 11.70 -7.14 -21.94
C ILE A 103 12.03 -6.74 -23.38
N MET A 104 12.02 -7.70 -24.30
CA MET A 104 12.16 -7.44 -25.73
C MET A 104 11.02 -8.13 -26.48
N GLU A 105 10.37 -7.38 -27.38
CA GLU A 105 9.28 -7.90 -28.24
C GLU A 105 8.17 -8.63 -27.47
N GLY A 106 7.84 -8.15 -26.26
CA GLY A 106 6.81 -8.74 -25.40
C GLY A 106 7.22 -10.03 -24.68
N SER A 107 8.51 -10.38 -24.72
CA SER A 107 9.08 -11.54 -24.04
C SER A 107 10.16 -11.14 -23.04
N TRP A 108 10.33 -11.94 -22.00
CA TRP A 108 11.39 -11.73 -21.01
C TRP A 108 12.75 -12.10 -21.59
N CYS A 109 13.67 -11.14 -21.59
CA CYS A 109 15.06 -11.29 -22.00
C CYS A 109 15.97 -10.95 -20.81
N TRP A 110 15.94 -11.81 -19.79
CA TRP A 110 16.78 -11.64 -18.60
C TRP A 110 18.21 -12.10 -18.90
N GLN A 111 19.08 -11.17 -19.26
CA GLN A 111 20.46 -11.49 -19.67
C GLN A 111 21.37 -11.45 -18.43
N SER A 112 22.09 -12.56 -18.20
CA SER A 112 23.12 -12.74 -17.16
C SER A 112 22.61 -13.07 -15.76
N ILE A 113 22.36 -14.36 -15.52
CA ILE A 113 22.28 -14.93 -14.17
C ILE A 113 23.66 -15.49 -13.85
N SER A 114 24.52 -14.71 -13.20
CA SER A 114 25.82 -15.21 -12.74
C SER A 114 25.74 -15.89 -11.37
N ASN A 115 24.62 -15.74 -10.66
CA ASN A 115 24.45 -16.17 -9.28
C ASN A 115 23.26 -17.13 -9.14
N MET A 116 23.42 -18.18 -8.32
CA MET A 116 22.36 -19.16 -8.08
C MET A 116 21.12 -18.53 -7.41
N GLU A 117 21.30 -17.43 -6.67
CA GLU A 117 20.21 -16.69 -6.05
C GLU A 117 19.31 -15.97 -7.06
N SER A 118 19.85 -15.43 -8.17
CA SER A 118 19.03 -14.74 -9.20
C SER A 118 18.28 -15.67 -10.14
N VAL A 119 18.58 -16.97 -10.10
CA VAL A 119 17.79 -18.00 -10.79
C VAL A 119 16.34 -18.02 -10.28
N GLU A 120 16.11 -17.72 -9.00
CA GLU A 120 14.76 -17.68 -8.40
C GLU A 120 13.87 -16.63 -9.09
N ILE A 121 14.44 -15.51 -9.52
CA ILE A 121 13.71 -14.45 -10.23
C ILE A 121 13.14 -14.98 -11.56
N THR A 122 13.91 -15.80 -12.28
CA THR A 122 13.47 -16.32 -13.58
C THR A 122 12.44 -17.43 -13.50
N HIS A 123 12.28 -18.07 -12.33
CA HIS A 123 11.32 -19.17 -12.15
C HIS A 123 9.86 -18.71 -12.13
N SER A 124 9.60 -17.46 -11.74
CA SER A 124 8.24 -16.94 -11.52
C SER A 124 7.99 -15.59 -12.19
N LEU A 125 8.47 -15.46 -13.42
CA LEU A 125 8.24 -14.26 -14.22
C LEU A 125 6.74 -14.11 -14.57
N PRO A 126 6.15 -12.94 -14.28
CA PRO A 126 4.73 -12.69 -14.56
C PRO A 126 4.45 -12.51 -16.05
N ILE A 127 3.18 -12.66 -16.42
CA ILE A 127 2.70 -12.48 -17.80
C ILE A 127 2.88 -11.02 -18.23
N ILE A 128 3.38 -10.81 -19.44
CA ILE A 128 3.42 -9.51 -20.12
C ILE A 128 2.12 -9.34 -20.91
N TYR A 129 1.36 -8.29 -20.60
CA TYR A 129 0.05 -8.02 -21.19
C TYR A 129 0.12 -7.20 -22.49
N GLY A 130 1.29 -6.66 -22.82
CA GLY A 130 1.48 -5.72 -23.92
C GLY A 130 0.88 -4.32 -23.65
N GLY A 131 1.15 -3.38 -24.55
CA GLY A 131 0.67 -2.00 -24.42
C GLY A 131 1.38 -1.19 -23.34
N GLN A 132 0.65 -0.31 -22.65
CA GLN A 132 1.19 0.57 -21.62
C GLN A 132 1.15 -0.08 -20.23
N ASP A 133 2.15 0.24 -19.41
CA ASP A 133 2.22 -0.21 -18.03
C ASP A 133 1.08 0.39 -17.20
N ARG A 134 0.43 -0.44 -16.38
CA ARG A 134 -0.68 0.02 -15.53
C ARG A 134 -0.70 -0.69 -14.19
N ILE A 135 -1.17 0.02 -13.19
CA ILE A 135 -1.35 -0.48 -11.84
C ILE A 135 -2.85 -0.55 -11.58
N VAL A 136 -3.34 -1.74 -11.21
CA VAL A 136 -4.74 -2.03 -11.02
C VAL A 136 -5.03 -2.19 -9.53
N TRP A 137 -6.18 -1.68 -9.11
CA TRP A 137 -6.69 -1.84 -7.77
C TRP A 137 -7.51 -3.13 -7.69
N THR A 138 -7.10 -4.07 -6.85
CA THR A 138 -7.72 -5.41 -6.79
C THR A 138 -8.70 -5.58 -5.62
N ALA A 139 -8.87 -4.55 -4.78
CA ALA A 139 -9.85 -4.64 -3.71
C ALA A 139 -11.30 -4.65 -4.25
N PRO A 140 -12.27 -5.11 -3.44
CA PRO A 140 -13.67 -5.14 -3.82
C PRO A 140 -14.15 -3.80 -4.38
N GLY A 141 -14.76 -3.83 -5.56
CA GLY A 141 -15.17 -2.66 -6.34
C GLY A 141 -14.24 -2.28 -7.50
N GLY A 142 -13.06 -2.91 -7.63
CA GLY A 142 -12.20 -2.89 -8.84
C GLY A 142 -11.56 -1.54 -9.19
N THR A 143 -11.93 -0.46 -8.50
CA THR A 143 -11.39 0.88 -8.70
C THR A 143 -10.97 1.50 -7.38
N PHE A 144 -9.88 2.24 -7.42
CA PHE A 144 -9.42 2.94 -6.23
C PHE A 144 -10.39 4.08 -5.89
N SER A 145 -10.89 4.07 -4.65
CA SER A 145 -11.55 5.22 -4.05
C SER A 145 -11.04 5.42 -2.62
N PRO A 146 -11.08 6.65 -2.08
CA PRO A 146 -10.74 6.87 -0.67
C PRO A 146 -11.59 6.01 0.27
N ALA A 147 -12.85 5.74 -0.09
CA ALA A 147 -13.77 4.90 0.66
C ALA A 147 -13.36 3.41 0.62
N SER A 148 -13.01 2.87 -0.54
CA SER A 148 -12.54 1.47 -0.64
C SER A 148 -11.24 1.27 0.13
N ALA A 149 -10.30 2.21 0.03
CA ALA A 149 -9.09 2.19 0.85
C ALA A 149 -9.40 2.30 2.35
N TYR A 150 -10.35 3.14 2.75
CA TYR A 150 -10.77 3.27 4.15
C TYR A 150 -11.35 1.97 4.72
N ALA A 151 -12.17 1.27 3.94
CA ALA A 151 -12.76 -0.02 4.33
C ALA A 151 -11.69 -1.09 4.56
N ILE A 152 -10.59 -1.07 3.78
CA ILE A 152 -9.44 -1.97 3.98
C ILE A 152 -8.71 -1.67 5.29
N PHE A 153 -8.46 -0.39 5.60
CA PHE A 153 -7.80 -0.02 6.86
C PHE A 153 -8.68 -0.27 8.09
N HIS A 154 -10.00 -0.29 7.91
CA HIS A 154 -10.98 -0.44 8.98
C HIS A 154 -12.04 -1.46 8.59
N PRO A 155 -11.70 -2.77 8.57
CA PRO A 155 -12.66 -3.80 8.22
C PRO A 155 -13.90 -3.69 9.10
N PRO A 156 -15.12 -3.92 8.56
CA PRO A 156 -16.36 -3.79 9.32
C PRO A 156 -16.28 -4.62 10.60
N GLY A 157 -16.70 -4.01 11.70
CA GLY A 157 -16.67 -4.67 13.00
C GLY A 157 -17.93 -5.52 13.16
N PRO A 158 -18.00 -6.36 14.21
CA PRO A 158 -19.25 -7.05 14.51
C PRO A 158 -20.38 -6.02 14.67
N THR A 159 -21.52 -6.28 14.05
CA THR A 159 -22.73 -5.47 14.21
C THR A 159 -23.16 -5.55 15.66
N VAL A 160 -22.95 -4.46 16.40
CA VAL A 160 -23.36 -4.34 17.80
C VAL A 160 -24.78 -3.80 17.89
N GLY A 161 -25.64 -4.45 18.68
CA GLY A 161 -27.06 -4.07 18.79
C GLY A 161 -27.32 -2.65 19.31
N TRP A 162 -26.32 -2.00 19.93
CA TRP A 162 -26.42 -0.61 20.38
C TRP A 162 -26.04 0.43 19.32
N SER A 163 -25.52 0.04 18.15
CA SER A 163 -25.19 1.00 17.09
C SER A 163 -26.44 1.75 16.60
N SER A 164 -27.58 1.07 16.56
CA SER A 164 -28.89 1.65 16.24
C SER A 164 -29.35 2.67 17.28
N LEU A 165 -29.00 2.52 18.56
CA LEU A 165 -29.30 3.50 19.61
C LEU A 165 -28.46 4.77 19.46
N LEU A 166 -27.22 4.64 18.99
CA LEU A 166 -26.39 5.80 18.68
C LEU A 166 -26.79 6.47 17.37
N LEU A 167 -27.30 5.74 16.39
CA LEU A 167 -27.63 6.27 15.06
C LEU A 167 -29.09 6.74 14.91
N GLY A 168 -30.03 6.13 15.63
CA GLY A 168 -31.46 6.26 15.36
C GLY A 168 -32.26 7.14 16.33
N THR A 169 -31.85 7.29 17.59
CA THR A 169 -32.75 7.84 18.63
C THR A 169 -32.42 9.23 19.13
N PHE A 170 -31.15 9.65 19.13
CA PHE A 170 -30.75 10.96 19.67
C PHE A 170 -30.30 11.92 18.57
N LYS A 171 -31.11 12.95 18.27
CA LYS A 171 -30.75 13.99 17.29
C LYS A 171 -29.73 15.01 17.81
N ILE A 172 -29.39 14.98 19.10
CA ILE A 172 -28.47 15.93 19.73
C ILE A 172 -27.09 15.29 19.90
N PRO A 173 -26.03 15.83 19.26
CA PRO A 173 -24.67 15.25 19.32
C PRO A 173 -24.14 15.03 20.74
N ARG A 174 -24.43 15.95 21.67
CA ARG A 174 -24.00 15.85 23.08
C ARG A 174 -24.57 14.61 23.79
N HIS A 175 -25.84 14.27 23.57
CA HIS A 175 -26.46 13.11 24.20
C HIS A 175 -25.91 11.79 23.61
N ARG A 176 -25.64 11.76 22.30
CA ARG A 176 -24.98 10.62 21.65
C ARG A 176 -23.59 10.39 22.22
N PHE A 177 -22.84 11.46 22.46
CA PHE A 177 -21.51 11.39 23.06
C PHE A 177 -21.54 10.89 24.51
N ILE A 178 -22.46 11.40 25.34
CA ILE A 178 -22.62 10.95 26.74
C ILE A 178 -23.07 9.48 26.79
N LEU A 179 -24.05 9.09 25.97
CA LEU A 179 -24.51 7.70 25.89
C LEU A 179 -23.38 6.76 25.43
N TRP A 180 -22.57 7.21 24.47
CA TRP A 180 -21.40 6.49 24.02
C TRP A 180 -20.35 6.30 25.12
N LEU A 181 -20.04 7.34 25.89
CA LEU A 181 -19.14 7.24 27.05
C LEU A 181 -19.68 6.26 28.09
N ALA A 182 -20.97 6.32 28.41
CA ALA A 182 -21.59 5.40 29.37
C ALA A 182 -21.53 3.92 28.90
N ILE A 183 -21.69 3.66 27.59
CA ILE A 183 -21.55 2.32 27.01
C ILE A 183 -20.09 1.84 27.08
N LEU A 184 -19.11 2.74 26.90
CA LEU A 184 -17.70 2.43 26.99
C LEU A 184 -17.27 2.10 28.43
N GLU A 185 -17.64 2.94 29.39
CA GLU A 185 -17.32 2.74 30.82
C GLU A 185 -17.92 1.44 31.37
N ARG A 186 -19.13 1.07 30.92
CA ARG A 186 -19.76 -0.21 31.28
C ARG A 186 -18.99 -1.42 30.78
N ARG A 187 -18.24 -1.32 29.67
CA ARG A 187 -17.42 -2.41 29.13
C ARG A 187 -16.04 -2.54 29.81
N THR A 188 -15.63 -1.54 30.58
CA THR A 188 -14.33 -1.49 31.27
C THR A 188 -14.42 -1.82 32.77
N GLY A 189 -15.45 -2.57 33.20
CA GLY A 189 -15.56 -3.09 34.58
C GLY A 189 -14.36 -3.96 35.00
N PRO A 190 -14.13 -4.14 36.32
CA PRO A 190 -12.85 -4.59 36.91
C PRO A 190 -12.36 -5.96 36.41
N GLU A 191 -13.22 -6.81 35.86
CA GLU A 191 -12.84 -8.10 35.29
C GLU A 191 -12.22 -8.05 33.86
N ASN A 192 -12.26 -6.92 33.14
CA ASN A 192 -11.80 -6.86 31.73
C ASN A 192 -10.68 -5.84 31.45
N ALA A 193 -10.02 -5.34 32.49
CA ALA A 193 -9.09 -4.20 32.43
C ALA A 193 -7.85 -4.40 31.54
N LEU A 194 -7.45 -5.64 31.21
CA LEU A 194 -6.22 -5.91 30.46
C LEU A 194 -6.43 -6.21 28.96
N GLY A 195 -7.66 -6.36 28.48
CA GLY A 195 -7.94 -6.71 27.07
C GLY A 195 -9.00 -5.86 26.35
N GLY A 196 -9.84 -5.11 27.10
CA GLY A 196 -11.01 -4.40 26.54
C GLY A 196 -10.71 -3.04 25.91
N SER A 197 -9.74 -2.30 26.46
CA SER A 197 -9.49 -0.90 26.06
C SER A 197 -9.02 -0.74 24.61
N VAL A 198 -8.26 -1.71 24.08
CA VAL A 198 -7.75 -1.66 22.70
C VAL A 198 -8.85 -1.95 21.66
N LYS A 199 -9.82 -2.81 21.99
CA LYS A 199 -10.95 -3.13 21.09
C LYS A 199 -11.99 -2.00 21.03
N ALA A 200 -12.15 -1.26 22.12
CA ALA A 200 -13.07 -0.13 22.20
C ALA A 200 -12.60 1.08 21.39
N ILE A 201 -11.30 1.43 21.46
CA ILE A 201 -10.73 2.56 20.71
C ILE A 201 -10.80 2.32 19.20
N ASN A 202 -10.58 1.09 18.74
CA ASN A 202 -10.66 0.73 17.32
C ASN A 202 -12.09 0.77 16.74
N ALA A 203 -13.13 0.71 17.59
CA ALA A 203 -14.52 0.84 17.15
C ALA A 203 -14.96 2.31 16.97
N VAL A 204 -14.17 3.27 17.46
CA VAL A 204 -14.58 4.68 17.60
C VAL A 204 -14.12 5.57 16.46
N ASN A 205 -13.01 5.24 15.80
CA ASN A 205 -12.66 5.88 14.52
C ASN A 205 -13.70 5.62 13.41
N LYS A 206 -14.72 4.81 13.66
CA LYS A 206 -15.79 4.43 12.72
C LYS A 206 -17.01 5.36 12.71
N THR A 207 -17.10 6.33 13.62
CA THR A 207 -18.34 7.12 13.80
C THR A 207 -18.15 8.64 13.79
N ILE A 208 -16.93 9.14 13.58
CA ILE A 208 -16.61 10.57 13.38
C ILE A 208 -15.82 10.72 12.08
#